data_AF-A0A4R5US94-F1
#
_entry.id   AF-A0A4R5US94-F1
#
_cell.length_a   1.000
_cell.length_b   1.000
_cell.length_c   1.000
_cell.angle_alpha   90.00
_cell.angle_beta   90.00
_cell.angle_gamma   90.00
#
_symmetry.space_group_name_H-M   'P 1'
#
loop_
_entity.id
_entity.type
_entity.pdbx_description
1 polymer ?
#
loop_
_entity_poly.entity_id
_entity_poly.type
_entity_poly.pdbx_seq_one_letter_code
_entity_poly.pdbx_strand_id
1 'polypeptide(L)'
;MDLNIIIGLLSGSLATLLIKEVFNQINRKVDFSRDLKKLTFERKLDKAEKAVSFYSTYLNTIIEMKKSYEVILKTLNEDKDLDISIVENIINQHSNNLTKLMKNSYPEANTAHLYFDLEDLEKWNESDISDLLENLSETKFKDNDIQFWLDIYNSHLEKGEKEKADFYWDKIEESLPSYSKSLQKVVDSLERNRNAVYQLIKTVKEQI
;
A
#
# COMPACT_ATOMS: atom_id res chain seq x y z
N MET A 1 -44.78 -66.44 26.94
CA MET A 1 -44.09 -65.36 26.20
C MET A 1 -42.67 -65.84 25.98
N ASP A 2 -42.30 -66.11 24.73
CA ASP A 2 -41.03 -66.78 24.42
C ASP A 2 -39.83 -65.88 24.72
N LEU A 3 -38.86 -66.43 25.46
CA LEU A 3 -37.59 -65.77 25.78
C LEU A 3 -36.90 -65.26 24.50
N ASN A 4 -37.04 -66.01 23.41
CA ASN A 4 -36.51 -65.67 22.08
C ASN A 4 -37.14 -64.41 21.47
N ILE A 5 -38.42 -64.14 21.75
CA ILE A 5 -39.11 -62.92 21.27
C ILE A 5 -38.61 -61.69 22.03
N ILE A 6 -38.41 -61.82 23.35
CA ILE A 6 -37.87 -60.75 24.21
C ILE A 6 -36.41 -60.45 23.83
N ILE A 7 -35.60 -61.49 23.60
CA ILE A 7 -34.21 -61.34 23.12
C ILE A 7 -34.16 -60.73 21.72
N GLY A 8 -35.07 -61.11 20.82
CA GLY A 8 -35.19 -60.51 19.48
C GLY A 8 -35.55 -59.02 19.51
N LEU A 9 -36.49 -58.63 20.38
CA LEU A 9 -36.89 -57.22 20.56
C LEU A 9 -35.77 -56.37 21.17
N LEU A 10 -35.10 -56.88 22.20
CA LEU A 10 -34.02 -56.17 22.88
C LEU A 10 -32.76 -56.05 22.01
N SER A 11 -32.42 -57.11 21.26
CA SER A 11 -31.28 -57.10 20.32
C SER A 11 -31.53 -56.18 19.11
N GLY A 12 -32.74 -56.18 18.54
CA GLY A 12 -33.14 -55.24 17.49
C GLY A 12 -33.12 -53.79 17.97
N SER A 13 -33.58 -53.52 19.19
CA SER A 13 -33.53 -52.19 19.81
C SER A 13 -32.08 -51.73 20.05
N LEU A 14 -31.20 -52.61 20.54
CA LEU A 14 -29.79 -52.29 20.77
C LEU A 14 -29.04 -52.04 19.45
N ALA A 15 -29.26 -52.86 18.43
CA ALA A 15 -28.69 -52.67 17.10
C ALA A 15 -29.13 -51.34 16.47
N THR A 16 -30.42 -51.00 16.61
CA THR A 16 -30.95 -49.72 16.12
C THR A 16 -30.31 -48.52 16.83
N LEU A 17 -30.10 -48.61 18.15
CA LEU A 17 -29.41 -47.57 18.93
C LEU A 17 -27.95 -47.39 18.49
N LEU A 18 -27.23 -48.50 18.30
CA LEU A 18 -25.84 -48.46 17.82
C LEU A 18 -25.73 -47.85 16.42
N ILE A 19 -26.60 -48.26 15.50
CA ILE A 19 -26.65 -47.72 14.13
C ILE A 19 -26.96 -46.22 14.16
N LYS A 20 -27.96 -45.80 14.96
CA LYS A 20 -28.32 -44.38 15.11
C LYS A 20 -27.17 -43.56 15.69
N GLU A 21 -26.44 -44.09 16.66
CA GLU A 21 -25.30 -43.41 17.27
C GLU A 21 -24.13 -43.26 16.27
N VAL A 22 -23.85 -44.30 15.47
CA VAL A 22 -22.84 -44.23 14.40
C VAL A 22 -23.22 -43.18 13.35
N PHE A 23 -24.47 -43.16 12.89
CA PHE A 23 -24.95 -42.13 11.95
C PHE A 23 -24.90 -40.73 12.56
N ASN A 24 -25.24 -40.57 13.84
CA ASN A 24 -25.12 -39.30 14.55
C ASN A 24 -23.67 -38.81 14.63
N GLN A 25 -22.71 -39.70 14.90
CA GLN A 25 -21.29 -39.33 14.93
C GLN A 25 -20.76 -38.94 13.54
N ILE A 26 -21.18 -39.65 12.49
CA ILE A 26 -20.84 -39.29 11.11
C ILE A 26 -21.43 -37.92 10.76
N ASN A 27 -22.72 -37.69 11.05
CA ASN A 27 -23.38 -36.41 10.81
C ASN A 27 -22.69 -35.27 11.56
N ARG A 28 -22.37 -35.45 12.84
CA ARG A 28 -21.61 -34.46 13.63
C ARG A 28 -20.26 -34.13 13.01
N LYS A 29 -19.53 -35.13 12.50
CA LYS A 29 -18.24 -34.91 11.83
C LYS A 29 -18.40 -34.14 10.51
N VAL A 30 -19.44 -34.44 9.74
CA VAL A 30 -19.77 -33.71 8.51
C VAL A 30 -20.18 -32.27 8.81
N ASP A 31 -21.04 -32.06 9.79
CA ASP A 31 -21.48 -30.73 10.25
C ASP A 31 -20.28 -29.91 10.75
N PHE A 32 -19.43 -30.50 11.60
CA PHE A 32 -18.22 -29.84 12.09
C PHE A 32 -17.26 -29.47 10.96
N SER A 33 -17.06 -30.37 9.98
CA SER A 33 -16.23 -30.07 8.80
C SER A 33 -16.82 -28.93 7.97
N ARG A 34 -18.15 -28.90 7.79
CA ARG A 34 -18.85 -27.82 7.09
C ARG A 34 -18.69 -26.49 7.84
N ASP A 35 -18.86 -26.50 9.15
CA ASP A 35 -18.75 -25.29 9.98
C ASP A 35 -17.32 -24.76 10.00
N LEU A 36 -16.31 -25.64 10.07
CA LEU A 36 -14.90 -25.26 9.93
C LEU A 36 -14.60 -24.65 8.57
N LYS A 37 -15.11 -25.23 7.47
CA LYS A 37 -14.93 -24.67 6.12
C LYS A 37 -15.57 -23.29 6.02
N LYS A 38 -16.79 -23.14 6.54
CA LYS A 38 -17.50 -21.85 6.57
C LYS A 38 -16.71 -20.80 7.35
N LEU A 39 -16.30 -21.12 8.59
CA LEU A 39 -15.52 -20.22 9.43
C LEU A 39 -14.18 -19.83 8.77
N THR A 40 -13.51 -20.79 8.14
CA THR A 40 -12.25 -20.54 7.43
C THR A 40 -12.46 -19.60 6.25
N PHE A 41 -13.52 -19.82 5.47
CA PHE A 41 -13.88 -18.95 4.35
C PHE A 41 -14.22 -17.53 4.82
N GLU A 42 -15.07 -17.38 5.84
CA GLU A 42 -15.43 -16.08 6.41
C GLU A 42 -14.21 -15.31 6.92
N ARG A 43 -13.28 -16.00 7.61
CA ARG A 43 -12.02 -15.40 8.06
C ARG A 43 -11.13 -14.98 6.89
N LYS A 44 -10.98 -15.84 5.88
CA LYS A 44 -10.18 -15.54 4.68
C LYS A 44 -10.74 -14.32 3.95
N LEU A 45 -12.08 -14.23 3.84
CA LEU A 45 -12.77 -13.10 3.23
C LEU A 45 -12.56 -11.80 4.01
N ASP A 46 -12.75 -11.80 5.34
CA ASP A 46 -12.49 -10.62 6.20
C ASP A 46 -11.04 -10.13 6.05
N LYS A 47 -10.07 -11.04 5.96
CA LYS A 47 -8.65 -10.68 5.75
C LYS A 47 -8.40 -10.11 4.37
N ALA A 48 -9.01 -10.68 3.33
CA ALA A 48 -8.93 -10.15 1.97
C ALA A 48 -9.50 -8.73 1.89
N GLU A 49 -10.69 -8.49 2.44
CA GLU A 49 -11.33 -7.17 2.39
C GLU A 49 -10.46 -6.09 3.04
N LYS A 50 -9.90 -6.38 4.23
CA LYS A 50 -8.99 -5.47 4.93
C LYS A 50 -7.72 -5.20 4.13
N ALA A 51 -7.10 -6.23 3.57
CA ALA A 51 -5.90 -6.09 2.75
C ALA A 51 -6.16 -5.29 1.47
N VAL A 52 -7.21 -5.65 0.71
CA VAL A 52 -7.57 -4.94 -0.52
C VAL A 52 -7.92 -3.49 -0.24
N SER A 53 -8.68 -3.20 0.83
CA SER A 53 -9.03 -1.83 1.23
C SER A 53 -7.78 -1.01 1.55
N PHE A 54 -6.86 -1.57 2.36
CA PHE A 54 -5.60 -0.93 2.68
C PHE A 54 -4.75 -0.67 1.43
N TYR A 55 -4.48 -1.70 0.62
CA TYR A 55 -3.63 -1.58 -0.56
C TYR A 55 -4.23 -0.64 -1.61
N SER A 56 -5.55 -0.61 -1.76
CA SER A 56 -6.21 0.32 -2.69
C SER A 56 -6.07 1.78 -2.22
N THR A 57 -6.20 2.02 -0.91
CA THR A 57 -6.02 3.36 -0.32
C THR A 57 -4.56 3.82 -0.42
N TYR A 58 -3.64 2.91 -0.15
CA TYR A 58 -2.20 3.13 -0.30
C TYR A 58 -1.86 3.47 -1.77
N LEU A 59 -2.33 2.66 -2.71
CA LEU A 59 -2.15 2.84 -4.15
C LEU A 59 -2.64 4.22 -4.63
N ASN A 60 -3.86 4.61 -4.25
CA ASN A 60 -4.40 5.91 -4.61
C ASN A 60 -3.54 7.06 -4.06
N THR A 61 -3.04 6.93 -2.83
CA THR A 61 -2.17 7.95 -2.23
C THR A 61 -0.87 8.12 -3.00
N ILE A 62 -0.24 7.02 -3.42
CA ILE A 62 0.98 7.05 -4.25
C ILE A 62 0.73 7.66 -5.61
N ILE A 63 -0.41 7.34 -6.24
CA ILE A 63 -0.78 7.93 -7.53
C ILE A 63 -0.89 9.45 -7.42
N GLU A 64 -1.54 9.97 -6.37
CA GLU A 64 -1.67 11.42 -6.16
C GLU A 64 -0.33 12.10 -5.83
N MET A 65 0.52 11.46 -5.01
CA MET A 65 1.89 11.95 -4.78
C MET A 65 2.70 12.00 -6.06
N LYS A 66 2.65 10.95 -6.87
CA LYS A 66 3.34 10.87 -8.17
C LYS A 66 2.89 12.00 -9.09
N LYS A 67 1.57 12.18 -9.26
CA LYS A 67 1.01 13.28 -10.08
C LYS A 67 1.50 14.64 -9.61
N SER A 68 1.60 14.84 -8.29
CA SER A 68 2.08 16.11 -7.72
C SER A 68 3.54 16.37 -8.11
N TYR A 69 4.42 15.36 -8.01
CA TYR A 69 5.80 15.47 -8.50
C TYR A 69 5.89 15.68 -10.01
N GLU A 70 5.04 15.02 -10.80
CA GLU A 70 4.95 15.22 -12.25
C GLU A 70 4.52 16.65 -12.62
N VAL A 71 3.67 17.29 -11.81
CA VAL A 71 3.31 18.70 -11.98
C VAL A 71 4.52 19.60 -11.74
N ILE A 72 5.28 19.40 -10.66
CA ILE A 72 6.51 20.17 -10.40
C ILE A 72 7.48 20.02 -11.58
N LEU A 73 7.70 18.80 -12.05
CA LEU A 73 8.55 18.53 -13.23
C LEU A 73 8.07 19.25 -14.49
N LYS A 74 6.76 19.29 -14.75
CA LYS A 74 6.20 20.01 -15.90
C LYS A 74 6.39 21.51 -15.76
N THR A 75 6.17 22.07 -14.58
CA THR A 75 6.39 23.50 -14.31
C THR A 75 7.83 23.90 -14.59
N LEU A 76 8.80 23.07 -14.17
CA LEU A 76 10.22 23.28 -14.44
C LEU A 76 10.58 23.25 -15.94
N ASN A 77 9.80 22.55 -16.76
CA ASN A 77 10.07 22.36 -18.19
C ASN A 77 9.25 23.27 -19.11
N GLU A 78 8.09 23.76 -18.67
CA GLU A 78 7.10 24.44 -19.54
C GLU A 78 6.86 25.92 -19.21
N ASP A 79 7.68 26.56 -18.38
CA ASP A 79 7.62 28.01 -18.07
C ASP A 79 6.20 28.48 -17.71
N LYS A 80 5.52 27.67 -16.90
CA LYS A 80 4.14 27.92 -16.44
C LYS A 80 4.16 28.46 -15.02
N ASP A 81 3.50 29.58 -14.81
CA ASP A 81 3.33 30.20 -13.50
C ASP A 81 2.32 29.37 -12.67
N LEU A 82 2.81 28.32 -12.02
CA LEU A 82 2.03 27.38 -11.22
C LEU A 82 2.56 27.45 -9.79
N ASP A 83 1.67 27.68 -8.83
CA ASP A 83 2.05 27.84 -7.42
C ASP A 83 2.56 26.50 -6.85
N ILE A 84 3.88 26.34 -6.86
CA ILE A 84 4.59 25.16 -6.36
C ILE A 84 4.29 24.92 -4.87
N SER A 85 4.01 25.98 -4.10
CA SER A 85 3.72 25.86 -2.66
C SER A 85 2.42 25.09 -2.40
N ILE A 86 1.42 25.22 -3.28
CA ILE A 86 0.19 24.44 -3.21
C ILE A 86 0.48 22.96 -3.47
N VAL A 87 1.33 22.67 -4.46
CA VAL A 87 1.71 21.29 -4.82
C VAL A 87 2.50 20.63 -3.69
N GLU A 88 3.43 21.34 -3.07
CA GLU A 88 4.17 20.87 -1.90
C GLU A 88 3.25 20.58 -0.71
N ASN A 89 2.26 21.43 -0.46
CA ASN A 89 1.28 21.20 0.60
C ASN A 89 0.47 19.92 0.36
N ILE A 90 0.06 19.67 -0.90
CA ILE A 90 -0.63 18.43 -1.30
C ILE A 90 0.27 17.20 -1.02
N ILE A 91 1.54 17.26 -1.41
CA ILE A 91 2.52 16.18 -1.16
C ILE A 91 2.64 15.92 0.36
N ASN A 92 2.80 16.98 1.16
CA ASN A 92 2.92 16.87 2.61
C ASN A 92 1.66 16.29 3.26
N GLN A 93 0.48 16.69 2.81
CA GLN A 93 -0.79 16.14 3.28
C GLN A 93 -0.90 14.64 2.96
N HIS A 94 -0.58 14.23 1.74
CA HIS A 94 -0.60 12.83 1.35
C HIS A 94 0.45 11.99 2.09
N SER A 95 1.64 12.53 2.33
CA SER A 95 2.68 11.90 3.15
C SER A 95 2.18 11.65 4.58
N ASN A 96 1.60 12.66 5.21
CA ASN A 96 1.01 12.53 6.55
C ASN A 96 -0.13 11.51 6.60
N ASN A 97 -0.98 11.48 5.58
CA ASN A 97 -2.06 10.50 5.46
C ASN A 97 -1.51 9.08 5.29
N LEU A 98 -0.44 8.91 4.52
CA LEU A 98 0.25 7.64 4.34
C LEU A 98 0.84 7.16 5.68
N THR A 99 1.49 8.03 6.44
CA THR A 99 2.00 7.68 7.78
C THR A 99 0.88 7.19 8.70
N LYS A 100 -0.28 7.86 8.69
CA LYS A 100 -1.46 7.45 9.47
C LYS A 100 -1.99 6.09 9.00
N LEU A 101 -2.12 5.89 7.69
CA LEU A 101 -2.57 4.62 7.09
C LEU A 101 -1.63 3.47 7.48
N MET A 102 -0.32 3.68 7.37
CA MET A 102 0.71 2.71 7.76
C MET A 102 0.66 2.39 9.25
N LYS A 103 0.41 3.37 10.12
CA LYS A 103 0.33 3.12 11.56
C LYS A 103 -0.94 2.40 11.98
N ASN A 104 -2.08 2.77 11.41
CA ASN A 104 -3.40 2.36 11.91
C ASN A 104 -3.96 1.14 11.21
N SER A 105 -3.67 0.97 9.91
CA SER A 105 -4.36 -0.03 9.07
C SER A 105 -3.43 -1.12 8.53
N TYR A 106 -2.12 -0.84 8.41
CA TYR A 106 -1.14 -1.84 7.97
C TYR A 106 -1.09 -3.09 8.87
N PRO A 107 -1.08 -3.01 10.22
CA PRO A 107 -0.99 -4.21 11.04
C PRO A 107 -2.14 -5.19 10.78
N GLU A 108 -3.35 -4.68 10.54
CA GLU A 108 -4.51 -5.50 10.22
C GLU A 108 -4.42 -6.09 8.80
N ALA A 109 -4.05 -5.27 7.81
CA ALA A 109 -3.85 -5.72 6.44
C ALA A 109 -2.74 -6.78 6.32
N ASN A 110 -1.66 -6.62 7.08
CA ASN A 110 -0.51 -7.53 7.11
C ASN A 110 -0.89 -8.95 7.59
N THR A 111 -2.02 -9.10 8.31
CA THR A 111 -2.51 -10.44 8.66
C THR A 111 -2.93 -11.28 7.46
N ALA A 112 -3.10 -10.68 6.27
CA ALA A 112 -3.36 -11.40 5.04
C ALA A 112 -2.23 -12.35 4.63
N HIS A 113 -0.97 -12.06 4.99
CA HIS A 113 0.17 -12.96 4.74
C HIS A 113 0.02 -14.34 5.42
N LEU A 114 -0.89 -14.48 6.40
CA LEU A 114 -1.18 -15.77 7.03
C LEU A 114 -2.18 -16.62 6.24
N TYR A 115 -2.88 -16.04 5.27
CA TYR A 115 -4.01 -16.66 4.55
C TYR A 115 -3.81 -16.69 3.03
N PHE A 116 -2.90 -15.85 2.53
CA PHE A 116 -2.63 -15.65 1.12
C PHE A 116 -1.13 -15.78 0.88
N ASP A 117 -0.78 -16.41 -0.22
CA ASP A 117 0.61 -16.44 -0.69
C ASP A 117 0.91 -15.09 -1.36
N LEU A 118 1.52 -14.20 -0.58
CA LEU A 118 1.85 -12.82 -0.95
C LEU A 118 3.38 -12.62 -1.01
N GLU A 119 4.16 -13.70 -1.07
CA GLU A 119 5.60 -13.63 -1.24
C GLU A 119 5.92 -13.12 -2.65
N ASP A 120 6.22 -11.83 -2.76
CA ASP A 120 6.67 -11.23 -4.01
C ASP A 120 7.73 -10.15 -3.72
N LEU A 121 8.73 -10.55 -2.90
CA LEU A 121 9.93 -9.76 -2.59
C LEU A 121 10.70 -9.34 -3.86
N GLU A 122 10.41 -9.92 -5.02
CA GLU A 122 11.03 -9.53 -6.29
C GLU A 122 10.51 -8.20 -6.84
N LYS A 123 9.32 -7.72 -6.41
CA LYS A 123 8.65 -6.56 -7.06
C LYS A 123 8.81 -5.24 -6.31
N TRP A 124 8.98 -5.27 -4.99
CA TRP A 124 9.24 -4.10 -4.15
C TRP A 124 9.88 -4.54 -2.84
N ASN A 125 11.18 -4.32 -2.70
CA ASN A 125 11.97 -4.82 -1.58
C ASN A 125 12.64 -3.70 -0.78
N GLU A 126 13.44 -4.09 0.21
CA GLU A 126 14.19 -3.16 1.06
C GLU A 126 15.15 -2.27 0.27
N SER A 127 15.75 -2.78 -0.82
CA SER A 127 16.58 -1.97 -1.71
C SER A 127 15.75 -0.89 -2.42
N ASP A 128 14.57 -1.23 -2.94
CA ASP A 128 13.69 -0.24 -3.57
C ASP A 128 13.23 0.86 -2.60
N ILE A 129 13.00 0.47 -1.34
CA ILE A 129 12.67 1.42 -0.26
C ILE A 129 13.86 2.33 0.03
N SER A 130 15.06 1.76 0.15
CA SER A 130 16.30 2.52 0.35
C SER A 130 16.52 3.51 -0.79
N ASP A 131 16.37 3.07 -2.04
CA ASP A 131 16.48 3.91 -3.23
C ASP A 131 15.48 5.06 -3.21
N LEU A 132 14.21 4.79 -2.84
CA LEU A 132 13.20 5.84 -2.73
C LEU A 132 13.58 6.88 -1.66
N LEU A 133 14.05 6.44 -0.49
CA LEU A 133 14.47 7.33 0.59
C LEU A 133 15.69 8.18 0.21
N GLU A 134 16.66 7.59 -0.49
CA GLU A 134 17.82 8.29 -1.02
C GLU A 134 17.39 9.33 -2.06
N ASN A 135 16.53 8.96 -3.02
CA ASN A 135 16.02 9.87 -4.04
C ASN A 135 15.21 11.03 -3.44
N LEU A 136 14.40 10.79 -2.42
CA LEU A 136 13.67 11.83 -1.69
C LEU A 136 14.62 12.79 -0.96
N SER A 137 15.65 12.25 -0.32
CA SER A 137 16.65 13.04 0.40
C SER A 137 17.49 13.88 -0.55
N GLU A 138 17.93 13.30 -1.68
CA GLU A 138 18.64 14.00 -2.76
C GLU A 138 17.78 15.15 -3.31
N THR A 139 16.50 14.87 -3.59
CA THR A 139 15.54 15.86 -4.08
C THR A 139 15.38 17.00 -3.08
N LYS A 140 15.21 16.70 -1.80
CA LYS A 140 15.01 17.73 -0.77
C LYS A 140 16.27 18.58 -0.55
N PHE A 141 17.45 17.97 -0.65
CA PHE A 141 18.71 18.70 -0.57
C PHE A 141 18.82 19.75 -1.70
N LYS A 142 18.51 19.35 -2.95
CA LYS A 142 18.55 20.25 -4.10
C LYS A 142 17.46 21.32 -4.07
N ASP A 143 16.28 20.97 -3.58
CA ASP A 143 15.19 21.92 -3.32
C ASP A 143 15.65 23.02 -2.36
N ASN A 144 16.27 22.65 -1.24
CA ASN A 144 16.83 23.61 -0.28
C ASN A 144 17.93 24.49 -0.89
N ASP A 145 18.78 23.94 -1.77
CA ASP A 145 19.81 24.71 -2.47
C ASP A 145 19.20 25.76 -3.40
N ILE A 146 18.17 25.38 -4.18
CA ILE A 146 17.42 26.31 -5.03
C ILE A 146 16.76 27.41 -4.20
N GLN A 147 16.11 27.06 -3.09
CA GLN A 147 15.48 28.03 -2.19
C GLN A 147 16.51 29.01 -1.61
N PHE A 148 17.69 28.52 -1.22
CA PHE A 148 18.78 29.37 -0.74
C PHE A 148 19.22 30.40 -1.80
N TRP A 149 19.38 29.99 -3.05
CA TRP A 149 19.72 30.92 -4.13
C TRP A 149 18.58 31.89 -4.46
N LEU A 150 17.32 31.44 -4.41
CA LEU A 150 16.14 32.28 -4.58
C LEU A 150 16.04 33.38 -3.51
N ASP A 151 16.32 33.05 -2.25
CA ASP A 151 16.32 34.01 -1.16
C ASP A 151 17.36 35.12 -1.38
N ILE A 152 18.56 34.73 -1.83
CA ILE A 152 19.63 35.70 -2.14
C ILE A 152 19.25 36.55 -3.36
N TYR A 153 18.74 35.93 -4.42
CA TYR A 153 18.23 36.62 -5.61
C TYR A 153 17.21 37.70 -5.23
N ASN A 154 16.18 37.33 -4.47
CA ASN A 154 15.11 38.24 -4.04
C ASN A 154 15.68 39.38 -3.18
N SER A 155 16.61 39.08 -2.27
CA SER A 155 17.26 40.11 -1.43
C SER A 155 18.01 41.16 -2.25
N HIS A 156 18.67 40.76 -3.35
CA HIS A 156 19.38 41.70 -4.23
C HIS A 156 18.43 42.43 -5.17
N LEU A 157 17.36 41.77 -5.64
CA LEU A 157 16.32 42.39 -6.44
C LEU A 157 15.62 43.53 -5.68
N GLU A 158 15.26 43.29 -4.41
CA GLU A 158 14.65 44.29 -3.52
C GLU A 158 15.55 45.50 -3.27
N LYS A 159 16.88 45.29 -3.25
CA LYS A 159 17.89 46.36 -3.11
C LYS A 159 18.19 47.10 -4.41
N GLY A 160 17.60 46.67 -5.54
CA GLY A 160 17.86 47.22 -6.87
C GLY A 160 19.21 46.82 -7.47
N GLU A 161 19.88 45.82 -6.89
CA GLU A 161 21.20 45.33 -7.33
C GLU A 161 21.07 44.30 -8.46
N LYS A 162 20.52 44.72 -9.61
CA LYS A 162 20.13 43.82 -10.72
C LYS A 162 21.25 42.89 -11.20
N GLU A 163 22.46 43.40 -11.43
CA GLU A 163 23.58 42.56 -11.91
C GLU A 163 23.92 41.41 -10.94
N LYS A 164 23.77 41.63 -9.63
CA LYS A 164 23.99 40.57 -8.63
C LYS A 164 22.80 39.63 -8.57
N ALA A 165 21.58 40.14 -8.70
CA ALA A 165 20.39 39.29 -8.79
C ALA A 165 20.51 38.35 -10.00
N ASP A 166 20.83 38.87 -11.19
CA ASP A 166 20.99 38.07 -12.41
C ASP A 166 22.06 36.98 -12.23
N PHE A 167 23.19 37.27 -11.57
CA PHE A 167 24.19 36.24 -11.25
C PHE A 167 23.64 35.08 -10.40
N TYR A 168 22.79 35.37 -9.42
CA TYR A 168 22.17 34.31 -8.59
C TYR A 168 21.05 33.59 -9.34
N TRP A 169 20.38 34.26 -10.28
CA TRP A 169 19.44 33.62 -11.20
C TRP A 169 20.15 32.57 -12.08
N ASP A 170 21.32 32.91 -12.64
CA ASP A 170 22.13 31.96 -13.41
C ASP A 170 22.49 30.72 -12.57
N LYS A 171 22.78 30.89 -11.27
CA LYS A 171 23.05 29.77 -10.36
C LYS A 171 21.83 28.87 -10.13
N ILE A 172 20.64 29.45 -10.07
CA ILE A 172 19.38 28.69 -10.01
C ILE A 172 19.22 27.89 -11.29
N GLU A 173 19.35 28.53 -12.46
CA GLU A 173 19.22 27.87 -13.76
C GLU A 173 20.21 26.71 -13.95
N GLU A 174 21.45 26.85 -13.49
CA GLU A 174 22.46 25.78 -13.47
C GLU A 174 22.02 24.57 -12.62
N SER A 175 21.30 24.80 -11.51
CA SER A 175 20.86 23.76 -10.57
C SER A 175 19.54 23.07 -10.96
N LEU A 176 18.66 23.73 -11.72
CA LEU A 176 17.35 23.20 -12.12
C LEU A 176 17.41 21.84 -12.84
N PRO A 177 18.32 21.59 -13.81
CA PRO A 177 18.43 20.29 -14.46
C PRO A 177 18.76 19.15 -13.49
N SER A 178 19.59 19.42 -12.48
CA SER A 178 19.95 18.43 -11.46
C SER A 178 18.75 18.12 -10.56
N TYR A 179 17.99 19.14 -10.18
CA TYR A 179 16.77 18.99 -9.38
C TYR A 179 15.66 18.23 -10.12
N SER A 180 15.43 18.58 -11.39
CA SER A 180 14.51 17.88 -12.28
C SER A 180 14.87 16.39 -12.40
N LYS A 181 16.15 16.05 -12.56
CA LYS A 181 16.61 14.65 -12.57
C LYS A 181 16.31 13.91 -11.28
N SER A 182 16.52 14.51 -10.10
CA SER A 182 16.20 13.83 -8.83
C SER A 182 14.70 13.65 -8.62
N LEU A 183 13.89 14.64 -9.01
CA LEU A 183 12.43 14.53 -9.00
C LEU A 183 11.95 13.38 -9.91
N GLN A 184 12.54 13.23 -11.10
CA GLN A 184 12.21 12.13 -11.99
C GLN A 184 12.50 10.77 -11.34
N LYS A 185 13.63 10.61 -10.63
CA LYS A 185 13.93 9.37 -9.91
C LYS A 185 12.87 9.04 -8.84
N VAL A 186 12.36 10.06 -8.13
CA VAL A 186 11.26 9.87 -7.17
C VAL A 186 10.00 9.38 -7.87
N VAL A 187 9.63 10.01 -9.00
CA VAL A 187 8.48 9.60 -9.82
C VAL A 187 8.62 8.15 -10.29
N ASP A 188 9.81 7.75 -10.75
CA ASP A 188 10.09 6.39 -11.21
C ASP A 188 10.00 5.37 -10.08
N SER A 189 10.53 5.69 -8.89
CA SER A 189 10.40 4.83 -7.70
C SER A 189 8.94 4.66 -7.28
N LEU A 190 8.14 5.73 -7.30
CA LEU A 190 6.69 5.66 -7.01
C LEU A 190 5.94 4.82 -8.05
N GLU A 191 6.33 4.89 -9.32
CA GLU A 191 5.75 4.07 -10.39
C GLU A 191 6.04 2.57 -10.17
N ARG A 192 7.28 2.22 -9.81
CA ARG A 192 7.64 0.84 -9.46
C ARG A 192 6.82 0.34 -8.27
N ASN A 193 6.73 1.12 -7.21
CA ASN A 193 5.93 0.79 -6.03
C ASN A 193 4.45 0.58 -6.39
N ARG A 194 3.87 1.48 -7.18
CA ARG A 194 2.48 1.38 -7.67
C ARG A 194 2.24 0.05 -8.36
N ASN A 195 3.14 -0.36 -9.25
CA ASN A 195 3.02 -1.61 -9.99
C ASN A 195 3.11 -2.83 -9.07
N ALA A 196 3.99 -2.82 -8.07
CA ALA A 196 4.10 -3.90 -7.08
C ALA A 196 2.81 -4.05 -6.24
N VAL A 197 2.28 -2.94 -5.72
CA VAL A 197 1.02 -2.93 -4.95
C VAL A 197 -0.15 -3.42 -5.78
N TYR A 198 -0.21 -3.04 -7.06
CA TYR A 198 -1.25 -3.52 -7.96
C TYR A 198 -1.21 -5.05 -8.11
N GLN A 199 -0.01 -5.64 -8.21
CA GLN A 199 0.13 -7.10 -8.26
C GLN A 199 -0.32 -7.75 -6.95
N LEU A 200 0.01 -7.18 -5.78
CA LEU A 200 -0.49 -7.69 -4.50
C LEU A 200 -2.02 -7.74 -4.44
N ILE A 201 -2.69 -6.67 -4.87
CA ILE A 201 -4.15 -6.61 -4.93
C ILE A 201 -4.69 -7.71 -5.86
N LYS A 202 -4.05 -7.92 -7.02
CA LYS A 202 -4.44 -8.95 -7.98
C LYS A 202 -4.30 -10.35 -7.39
N THR A 203 -3.17 -10.65 -6.75
CA THR A 203 -2.89 -11.94 -6.11
C THR A 203 -3.91 -12.26 -5.01
N VAL A 204 -4.25 -11.29 -4.15
CA VAL A 204 -5.30 -11.49 -3.13
C VAL A 204 -6.63 -11.83 -3.80
N LYS A 205 -7.01 -11.11 -4.86
CA LYS A 205 -8.28 -11.35 -5.57
C LYS A 205 -8.35 -12.71 -6.27
N GLU A 206 -7.24 -13.23 -6.80
CA GLU A 206 -7.19 -14.53 -7.48
C GLU A 206 -7.28 -15.72 -6.50
N GLN A 207 -6.95 -15.50 -5.23
CA GLN A 207 -6.94 -16.55 -4.20
C GLN A 207 -8.22 -16.59 -3.34
N ILE A 208 -9.18 -15.68 -3.55
CA ILE A 208 -10.52 -15.69 -2.92
C ILE A 208 -11.44 -16.62 -3.70
#